data_AF-A0A3A9YR13-F1
#
_entry.id   AF-A0A3A9YR13-F1
#
_cell.length_a   1.000
_cell.length_b   1.000
_cell.length_c   1.000
_cell.angle_alpha   90.00
_cell.angle_beta   90.00
_cell.angle_gamma   90.00
#
_symmetry.space_group_name_H-M   'P 1'
#
loop_
_entity.id
_entity.type
_entity.pdbx_description
1 polymer ?
#
loop_
_entity_poly.entity_id
_entity_poly.type
_entity_poly.pdbx_seq_one_letter_code
_entity_poly.pdbx_strand_id
1 'polypeptide(L)'
;MPTIIVTGRHRPHEVMFLVLSSAVGAAFVAGAKPPTTLEQLVQPWVLWTWYLLLLGSGVIGLVSIAMPDTYRALVLELAAMHGQTAAPLLYGVALLSTGSGAAGFAVAFFAGWSAASAWRGWQVWQGMRVLRQVGDAG
;
A
#
# COMPACT_ATOMS: atom_id res chain seq x y z
N MET A 1 6.38 -2.31 -33.63
CA MET A 1 6.01 -1.75 -32.31
C MET A 1 7.05 -2.21 -31.29
N PRO A 2 7.73 -1.30 -30.58
CA PRO A 2 8.64 -1.71 -29.53
C PRO A 2 7.80 -2.27 -28.36
N THR A 3 7.94 -3.57 -28.11
CA THR A 3 7.33 -4.23 -26.96
C THR A 3 8.05 -3.73 -25.72
N ILE A 4 7.47 -2.75 -25.03
CA ILE A 4 7.94 -2.34 -23.69
C ILE A 4 7.57 -3.48 -22.74
N ILE A 5 8.49 -4.43 -22.57
CA ILE A 5 8.37 -5.46 -21.55
C ILE A 5 8.61 -4.76 -20.22
N VAL A 6 7.53 -4.42 -19.52
CA VAL A 6 7.59 -4.03 -18.11
C VAL A 6 7.90 -5.30 -17.32
N THR A 7 9.18 -5.59 -17.15
CA THR A 7 9.65 -6.69 -16.30
C THR A 7 9.14 -6.47 -14.87
N GLY A 8 8.32 -7.41 -14.37
CA GLY A 8 7.86 -7.43 -12.97
C GLY A 8 6.43 -6.96 -12.70
N ARG A 9 5.50 -7.01 -13.67
CA ARG A 9 4.09 -6.60 -13.45
C ARG A 9 3.33 -7.46 -12.42
N HIS A 10 3.72 -8.72 -12.23
CA HIS A 10 3.17 -9.61 -11.21
C HIS A 10 4.28 -10.50 -10.65
N ARG A 11 4.87 -10.16 -9.51
CA ARG A 11 5.82 -11.06 -8.87
C ARG A 11 5.05 -12.07 -8.00
N PRO A 12 5.33 -13.38 -8.07
CA PRO A 12 4.58 -14.40 -7.31
C PRO A 12 4.51 -14.11 -5.81
N HIS A 13 5.57 -13.51 -5.25
CA HIS A 13 5.60 -13.11 -3.85
C HIS A 13 4.62 -11.99 -3.51
N GLU A 14 4.34 -11.05 -4.42
CA GLU A 14 3.36 -9.96 -4.18
C GLU A 14 1.95 -10.54 -4.07
N VAL A 15 1.62 -11.53 -4.91
CA VAL A 15 0.33 -12.23 -4.87
C VAL A 15 0.22 -13.08 -3.60
N MET A 16 1.27 -13.81 -3.22
CA MET A 16 1.29 -14.55 -1.95
C MET A 16 1.14 -13.61 -0.75
N PHE A 17 1.81 -12.46 -0.75
CA PHE A 17 1.68 -11.46 0.30
C PHE A 17 0.27 -10.89 0.39
N LEU A 18 -0.37 -10.65 -0.76
CA LEU A 18 -1.76 -10.20 -0.82
C LEU A 18 -2.73 -11.26 -0.26
N VAL A 19 -2.57 -12.53 -0.63
CA VAL A 19 -3.38 -13.64 -0.11
C VAL A 19 -3.19 -13.79 1.39
N LEU A 20 -1.94 -13.77 1.87
CA LEU A 20 -1.62 -13.85 3.28
C LEU A 20 -2.20 -12.66 4.06
N SER A 21 -2.05 -11.45 3.54
CA SER A 21 -2.59 -10.23 4.15
C SER A 21 -4.12 -10.25 4.21
N SER A 22 -4.77 -10.78 3.17
CA SER A 22 -6.22 -10.95 3.12
C SER A 22 -6.70 -11.99 4.13
N ALA A 23 -5.98 -13.11 4.26
CA ALA A 23 -6.29 -14.16 5.23
C ALA A 23 -6.11 -13.67 6.68
N VAL A 24 -5.01 -12.95 6.96
CA VAL A 24 -4.75 -12.34 8.26
C VAL A 24 -5.80 -11.27 8.57
N GLY A 25 -6.15 -10.42 7.61
CA GLY A 25 -7.23 -9.43 7.75
C GLY A 25 -8.60 -10.07 8.03
N ALA A 26 -8.95 -11.14 7.32
CA ALA A 26 -10.19 -11.88 7.55
C ALA A 26 -10.23 -12.53 8.94
N ALA A 27 -9.12 -13.15 9.37
CA ALA A 27 -9.00 -13.73 10.71
C ALA A 27 -9.14 -12.66 11.80
N PHE A 28 -8.55 -11.47 11.58
CA PHE A 28 -8.68 -10.33 12.48
C PHE A 28 -10.14 -9.86 12.61
N VAL A 29 -10.86 -9.70 11.49
CA VAL A 29 -12.29 -9.34 11.48
C VAL A 29 -13.15 -10.42 12.14
N ALA A 30 -12.78 -11.70 11.97
CA ALA A 30 -13.46 -12.84 12.59
C ALA A 30 -13.22 -12.96 14.11
N GLY A 31 -12.44 -12.07 14.71
CA GLY A 31 -12.27 -11.98 16.16
C GLY A 31 -10.99 -12.62 16.71
N ALA A 32 -10.07 -13.08 15.85
CA ALA A 32 -8.74 -13.55 16.27
C ALA A 32 -7.80 -12.37 16.61
N LYS A 33 -8.25 -11.47 17.50
CA LYS A 33 -7.47 -10.32 17.94
C LYS A 33 -6.45 -10.74 19.00
N PRO A 34 -5.16 -10.40 18.88
CA PRO A 34 -4.18 -10.72 19.91
C PRO A 34 -4.55 -10.06 21.26
N PRO A 35 -4.24 -10.70 22.41
CA PRO A 35 -4.74 -10.30 23.73
C PRO A 35 -4.27 -8.92 24.25
N THR A 36 -3.45 -8.19 23.49
CA THR A 36 -3.06 -6.79 23.74
C THR A 36 -2.84 -6.11 22.40
N THR A 37 -3.91 -5.68 21.73
CA THR A 37 -3.77 -5.02 20.43
C THR A 37 -3.20 -3.63 20.59
N LEU A 38 -2.16 -3.29 19.82
CA LEU A 38 -1.64 -1.92 19.66
C LEU A 38 -2.75 -0.89 19.35
N GLU A 39 -3.89 -1.35 18.82
CA GLU A 39 -5.11 -0.58 18.65
C GLU A 39 -5.62 0.09 19.92
N GLN A 40 -5.40 -0.51 21.10
CA GLN A 40 -5.78 0.10 22.38
C GLN A 40 -4.93 1.34 22.72
N LEU A 41 -3.77 1.48 22.08
CA LEU A 41 -2.87 2.63 22.28
C LEU A 41 -3.28 3.83 21.41
N VAL A 42 -4.19 3.64 20.46
CA VAL A 42 -4.50 4.65 19.44
C VAL A 42 -5.98 5.04 19.48
N GLN A 43 -6.28 6.32 19.29
CA GLN A 43 -7.66 6.80 19.27
C GLN A 43 -8.47 6.16 18.11
N PRO A 44 -9.77 5.86 18.31
CA PRO A 44 -10.60 5.16 17.32
C PRO A 44 -10.65 5.81 15.93
N TRP A 45 -10.61 7.14 15.84
CA TRP A 45 -10.65 7.84 14.55
C TRP A 45 -9.41 7.58 13.70
N VAL A 46 -8.24 7.36 14.33
CA VAL A 46 -7.00 7.01 13.64
C VAL A 46 -7.12 5.61 13.03
N LEU A 47 -7.70 4.67 13.79
CA LEU A 47 -7.95 3.30 13.32
C LEU A 47 -8.89 3.30 12.11
N TRP A 48 -10.00 4.02 12.18
CA TRP A 48 -10.91 4.16 11.04
C TRP A 48 -10.24 4.80 9.83
N THR A 49 -9.46 5.86 10.03
CA THR A 49 -8.71 6.52 8.95
C THR A 49 -7.71 5.55 8.30
N TRP A 50 -6.97 4.79 9.11
CA TRP A 50 -6.06 3.74 8.68
C TRP A 50 -6.77 2.67 7.84
N TYR A 51 -7.88 2.12 8.34
CA TYR A 51 -8.63 1.09 7.63
C TYR A 51 -9.23 1.59 6.32
N LEU A 52 -9.79 2.80 6.30
CA LEU A 52 -10.39 3.38 5.10
C LEU A 52 -9.35 3.67 4.02
N LEU A 53 -8.17 4.20 4.41
CA LEU A 53 -7.07 4.44 3.47
C LEU A 53 -6.51 3.12 2.92
N LEU A 54 -6.30 2.11 3.77
CA LEU A 54 -5.83 0.80 3.31
C LEU A 54 -6.84 0.11 2.40
N LEU A 55 -8.11 0.08 2.78
CA LEU A 55 -9.16 -0.55 1.99
C LEU A 55 -9.34 0.18 0.65
N GLY A 56 -9.42 1.51 0.68
CA GLY A 56 -9.54 2.33 -0.52
C GLY A 56 -8.36 2.15 -1.47
N SER A 57 -7.13 2.19 -0.94
CA SER A 57 -5.92 1.98 -1.75
C SER A 57 -5.82 0.55 -2.30
N GLY A 58 -6.22 -0.46 -1.54
CA GLY A 58 -6.30 -1.85 -1.99
C GLY A 58 -7.29 -2.03 -3.14
N VAL A 59 -8.50 -1.47 -3.02
CA VAL A 59 -9.51 -1.51 -4.09
C VAL A 59 -9.01 -0.80 -5.34
N ILE A 60 -8.42 0.39 -5.21
CA ILE A 60 -7.83 1.12 -6.34
C ILE A 60 -6.73 0.29 -7.02
N GLY A 61 -5.86 -0.35 -6.23
CA GLY A 61 -4.81 -1.22 -6.75
C GLY A 61 -5.36 -2.41 -7.54
N LEU A 62 -6.40 -3.08 -7.02
CA LEU A 62 -7.08 -4.19 -7.71
C LEU A 62 -7.72 -3.75 -9.02
N VAL A 63 -8.40 -2.59 -9.02
CA VAL A 63 -8.99 -2.01 -10.23
C VAL A 63 -7.90 -1.72 -11.28
N SER A 64 -6.72 -1.26 -10.85
CA SER A 64 -5.60 -1.00 -11.76
C SER A 64 -5.15 -2.25 -12.53
N ILE A 65 -5.20 -3.43 -11.90
CA ILE A 65 -4.80 -4.71 -12.51
C ILE A 65 -5.78 -5.11 -13.62
N ALA A 66 -7.07 -4.86 -13.43
CA ALA A 66 -8.11 -5.20 -14.39
C ALA A 66 -8.22 -4.21 -15.58
N MET A 67 -7.47 -3.11 -15.56
CA MET A 67 -7.54 -2.09 -16.61
C MET A 67 -6.72 -2.45 -17.87
N PRO A 68 -7.33 -2.36 -19.07
CA PRO A 68 -6.63 -2.66 -20.33
C PRO A 68 -5.68 -1.53 -20.77
N ASP A 69 -5.96 -0.28 -20.39
CA ASP A 69 -5.12 0.87 -20.71
C ASP A 69 -3.95 0.96 -19.72
N THR A 70 -2.73 0.74 -20.22
CA THR A 70 -1.50 0.74 -19.40
C THR A 70 -1.27 2.06 -18.68
N TYR A 71 -1.57 3.20 -19.31
CA TYR A 71 -1.34 4.50 -18.69
C TYR A 71 -2.33 4.74 -17.55
N ARG A 72 -3.62 4.47 -17.76
CA ARG A 72 -4.67 4.58 -16.73
C ARG A 72 -4.44 3.59 -15.59
N ALA A 73 -3.98 2.37 -15.90
CA ALA A 73 -3.58 1.39 -14.91
C ALA A 73 -2.46 1.93 -14.00
N LEU A 74 -1.40 2.52 -14.59
CA LEU A 74 -0.30 3.10 -13.80
C LEU A 74 -0.73 4.32 -12.97
N VAL A 75 -1.66 5.14 -13.46
CA VAL A 75 -2.24 6.26 -12.68
C VAL A 75 -2.95 5.73 -11.43
N LEU A 76 -3.76 4.68 -11.57
CA LEU A 76 -4.44 4.06 -10.43
C LEU A 76 -3.46 3.36 -9.49
N GLU A 77 -2.46 2.67 -10.03
CA GLU A 77 -1.41 2.05 -9.21
C GLU A 77 -0.67 3.13 -8.38
N LEU A 78 -0.34 4.27 -8.97
CA LEU A 78 0.29 5.38 -8.26
C LEU A 78 -0.62 5.95 -7.16
N ALA A 79 -1.90 6.12 -7.44
CA ALA A 79 -2.89 6.54 -6.44
C ALA A 79 -3.00 5.54 -5.28
N ALA A 80 -2.99 4.23 -5.58
CA ALA A 80 -2.96 3.18 -4.57
C ALA A 80 -1.68 3.26 -3.71
N MET A 81 -0.51 3.48 -4.33
CA MET A 81 0.76 3.60 -3.60
C MET A 81 0.78 4.81 -2.65
N HIS A 82 0.14 5.92 -3.01
CA HIS A 82 -0.02 7.07 -2.10
C HIS A 82 -0.84 6.69 -0.86
N GLY A 83 -1.96 5.98 -1.02
CA GLY A 83 -2.75 5.50 0.11
C GLY A 83 -1.99 4.49 0.97
N GLN A 84 -1.28 3.54 0.35
CA GLN A 84 -0.42 2.59 1.06
C GLN A 84 0.82 3.22 1.69
N THR A 85 1.20 4.44 1.31
CA THR A 85 2.25 5.21 1.98
C THR A 85 1.69 6.00 3.15
N ALA A 86 0.59 6.72 2.93
CA ALA A 86 -0.01 7.63 3.90
C ALA A 86 -0.63 6.89 5.09
N ALA A 87 -1.32 5.77 4.84
CA ALA A 87 -1.96 5.00 5.89
C ALA A 87 -0.94 4.55 6.96
N PRO A 88 0.17 3.85 6.60
CA PRO A 88 1.07 3.32 7.62
C PRO A 88 1.87 4.43 8.28
N LEU A 89 2.20 5.50 7.57
CA LEU A 89 2.79 6.70 8.17
C LEU A 89 1.90 7.32 9.24
N LEU A 90 0.61 7.52 8.95
CA LEU A 90 -0.33 8.10 9.89
C LEU A 90 -0.48 7.23 11.14
N TYR A 91 -0.64 5.92 10.95
CA TYR A 91 -0.79 4.98 12.07
C TYR A 91 0.51 4.84 12.88
N GLY A 92 1.67 4.79 12.21
CA GLY A 92 2.98 4.75 12.84
C GLY A 92 3.30 6.01 13.63
N VAL A 93 2.98 7.20 13.12
CA VAL A 93 3.11 8.48 13.85
C VAL A 93 2.20 8.51 15.08
N ALA A 94 0.96 8.03 14.95
CA ALA A 94 0.05 7.94 16.07
C ALA A 94 0.58 6.99 17.15
N LEU A 95 1.09 5.82 16.78
CA LEU A 95 1.75 4.89 17.70
C LEU A 95 2.98 5.50 18.36
N LEU A 96 3.83 6.19 17.62
CA LEU A 96 5.02 6.86 18.14
C LEU A 96 4.64 7.94 19.17
N SER A 97 3.54 8.68 18.93
CA SER A 97 3.05 9.73 19.84
C SER A 97 2.61 9.22 21.22
N THR A 98 2.35 7.91 21.35
CA THR A 98 1.98 7.29 22.63
C THR A 98 3.15 7.17 23.60
N GLY A 99 4.40 7.25 23.12
CA GLY A 99 5.60 7.09 23.94
C GLY A 99 5.83 5.67 24.48
N SER A 100 5.02 4.68 24.08
CA SER A 100 5.14 3.31 24.56
C SER A 100 6.31 2.57 23.91
N GLY A 101 7.24 2.05 24.73
CA GLY A 101 8.36 1.23 24.24
C GLY A 101 7.90 -0.05 23.53
N ALA A 102 6.72 -0.58 23.87
CA ALA A 102 6.12 -1.73 23.20
C ALA A 102 5.73 -1.45 21.74
N ALA A 103 5.60 -0.17 21.34
CA ALA A 103 5.25 0.23 19.99
C ALA A 103 6.47 0.35 19.06
N GLY A 104 7.71 0.28 19.57
CA GLY A 104 8.92 0.58 18.78
C GLY A 104 9.06 -0.28 17.52
N PHE A 105 8.85 -1.60 17.63
CA PHE A 105 8.88 -2.50 16.48
C PHE A 105 7.78 -2.19 15.47
N ALA A 106 6.57 -1.91 15.94
CA ALA A 106 5.43 -1.58 15.08
C ALA A 106 5.67 -0.27 14.32
N VAL A 107 6.19 0.76 14.99
CA VAL A 107 6.56 2.04 14.36
C VAL A 107 7.60 1.81 13.26
N ALA A 108 8.65 1.03 13.54
CA ALA A 108 9.67 0.70 12.55
C ALA A 108 9.10 -0.07 11.36
N PHE A 109 8.21 -1.02 11.61
CA PHE A 109 7.50 -1.77 10.58
C PHE A 109 6.65 -0.86 9.68
N PHE A 110 5.83 0.01 10.27
CA PHE A 110 4.99 0.94 9.51
C PHE A 110 5.82 1.98 8.74
N ALA A 111 6.92 2.46 9.30
CA ALA A 111 7.86 3.33 8.59
C ALA A 111 8.49 2.61 7.39
N GLY A 112 8.92 1.36 7.58
CA GLY A 112 9.46 0.50 6.51
C GLY A 112 8.45 0.22 5.40
N TRP A 113 7.21 -0.11 5.77
CA TRP A 113 6.10 -0.25 4.82
C TRP A 113 5.92 1.03 4.02
N SER A 114 5.78 2.17 4.70
CA SER A 114 5.59 3.47 4.05
C SER A 114 6.72 3.78 3.06
N ALA A 115 7.97 3.53 3.44
CA ALA A 115 9.13 3.73 2.57
C ALA A 115 9.09 2.79 1.35
N ALA A 116 8.74 1.52 1.53
CA ALA A 116 8.61 0.56 0.43
C ALA A 116 7.49 0.96 -0.55
N SER A 117 6.33 1.39 -0.05
CA SER A 117 5.22 1.88 -0.87
C SER A 117 5.57 3.17 -1.61
N ALA A 118 6.27 4.11 -0.95
CA ALA A 118 6.75 5.33 -1.59
C ALA A 118 7.76 5.03 -2.71
N TRP A 119 8.67 4.09 -2.46
CA TRP A 119 9.64 3.63 -3.47
C TRP A 119 8.95 3.00 -4.67
N ARG A 120 7.94 2.14 -4.45
CA ARG A 120 7.13 1.58 -5.54
C ARG A 120 6.38 2.69 -6.30
N GLY A 121 5.78 3.64 -5.59
CA GLY A 121 5.14 4.81 -6.21
C GLY A 121 6.09 5.60 -7.11
N TRP A 122 7.33 5.82 -6.66
CA TRP A 122 8.37 6.45 -7.47
C TRP A 122 8.70 5.66 -8.74
N GLN A 123 8.83 4.33 -8.66
CA GLN A 123 9.05 3.48 -9.84
C GLN A 123 7.90 3.59 -10.86
N VAL A 124 6.65 3.56 -10.39
CA VAL A 124 5.45 3.71 -11.23
C VAL A 124 5.44 5.07 -11.91
N TRP A 125 5.75 6.15 -11.17
CA TRP A 125 5.84 7.50 -11.72
C TRP A 125 6.90 7.62 -12.82
N GLN A 126 8.09 7.04 -12.63
CA GLN A 126 9.10 6.99 -13.69
C GLN A 126 8.60 6.25 -14.92
N GLY A 127 7.92 5.11 -14.75
CA GLY A 127 7.30 4.35 -15.84
C GLY A 127 6.28 5.18 -16.64
N MET A 128 5.45 5.96 -15.94
CA MET A 128 4.49 6.87 -16.57
C MET A 128 5.18 7.98 -17.37
N ARG A 129 6.29 8.53 -16.88
CA ARG A 129 7.06 9.56 -17.60
C ARG A 129 7.62 9.04 -18.92
N VAL A 130 8.16 7.82 -18.91
CA VAL A 130 8.70 7.17 -20.12
C VAL A 130 7.58 6.93 -21.14
N LEU A 131 6.42 6.42 -20.71
CA LEU A 131 5.29 6.19 -21.61
C LEU A 131 4.77 7.47 -22.27
N ARG A 132 4.71 8.58 -21.53
CA ARG A 132 4.36 9.89 -22.11
C ARG A 132 5.35 10.32 -23.20
N GLN A 133 6.65 10.21 -22.93
CA GLN A 133 7.70 10.57 -23.89
C GLN A 133 7.64 9.75 -25.19
N VAL A 134 7.30 8.47 -25.09
CA VAL A 134 7.13 7.60 -26.27
C VAL A 134 5.85 7.93 -27.04
N GLY A 135 4.76 8.27 -26.35
CA GLY A 135 3.49 8.66 -26.97
C GLY A 135 3.54 10.02 -27.67
N ASP A 136 4.34 10.96 -27.18
CA ASP A 136 4.52 12.29 -27.78
C ASP A 136 5.50 12.29 -28.99
N ALA A 137 6.26 11.20 -29.18
CA ALA A 137 7.28 11.07 -30.23
C ALA A 137 6.83 10.25 -31.46
N GLY A 138 5.60 9.72 -31.47
CA GLY A 138 5.00 8.97 -32.57
C GLY A 138 3.84 9.71 -33.21
#